data_AF-A0A7C8ZXI1-F1
#
_entry.id   AF-A0A7C8ZXI1-F1
#
_cell.length_a   1.000
_cell.length_b   1.000
_cell.length_c   1.000
_cell.angle_alpha   90.00
_cell.angle_beta   90.00
_cell.angle_gamma   90.00
#
_symmetry.space_group_name_H-M   'P 1'
#
loop_
_entity.id
_entity.type
_entity.pdbx_description
1 polymer ?
#
loop_
_entity_poly.entity_id
_entity_poly.type
_entity_poly.pdbx_seq_one_letter_code
_entity_poly.pdbx_strand_id
1 'polypeptide(L)'
;FFWFGGIRYEKDKARRIAAHRRVVLRIESRIAEHTRRLQELQDRRAEEADKIRTVASELSNLHKVRQASVALNVWQPEVIRGRQKQIVEQCSVPVDSRINVLEMELKLCKQQIVVFEKAYRDEKQRLKAAKEQLSSMMYHPLQDLSMFEQRVGDHSHKRKKLKTDTTGNGRAK
;
A
#
# COMPACT_ATOMS: atom_id res chain seq x y z
N PHE A 1 -18.62 -29.01 45.74
CA PHE A 1 -18.67 -27.57 45.40
C PHE A 1 -17.39 -27.01 44.76
N PHE A 2 -16.21 -27.63 44.92
CA PHE A 2 -14.94 -27.11 44.38
C PHE A 2 -14.77 -27.20 42.84
N TRP A 3 -15.39 -28.19 42.19
CA TRP A 3 -15.23 -28.44 40.74
C TRP A 3 -15.84 -27.34 39.84
N PHE A 4 -16.90 -26.66 40.28
CA PHE A 4 -17.55 -25.59 39.51
C PHE A 4 -16.77 -24.26 39.50
N GLY A 5 -15.80 -24.08 40.40
CA GLY A 5 -14.96 -22.88 40.48
C GLY A 5 -13.86 -22.85 39.41
N GLY A 6 -13.19 -23.99 39.18
CA GLY A 6 -12.13 -24.12 38.17
C GLY A 6 -12.62 -23.87 36.74
N ILE A 7 -13.79 -24.43 36.38
CA ILE A 7 -14.40 -24.27 35.05
C ILE A 7 -14.78 -22.80 34.77
N ARG A 8 -15.18 -22.02 35.78
CA ARG A 8 -15.48 -20.59 35.63
C ARG A 8 -14.22 -19.77 35.42
N TYR A 9 -13.17 -20.03 36.20
CA TYR A 9 -11.88 -19.36 36.08
C TYR A 9 -11.22 -19.57 34.71
N GLU A 10 -11.20 -20.80 34.20
CA GLU A 10 -10.65 -21.11 32.87
C GLU A 10 -11.40 -20.41 31.75
N LYS A 11 -12.74 -20.38 31.83
CA LYS A 11 -13.57 -19.63 30.88
C LYS A 11 -13.27 -18.14 30.91
N ASP A 12 -13.12 -17.53 32.08
CA ASP A 12 -12.78 -16.11 32.20
C ASP A 12 -11.36 -15.79 31.73
N LYS A 13 -10.39 -16.67 32.00
CA LYS A 13 -9.03 -16.57 31.45
C LYS A 13 -9.04 -16.63 29.93
N ALA A 14 -9.77 -17.58 29.35
CA ALA A 14 -9.93 -17.71 27.90
C ALA A 14 -10.59 -16.47 27.28
N ARG A 15 -11.61 -15.89 27.93
CA ARG A 15 -12.24 -14.64 27.49
C ARG A 15 -11.25 -13.47 27.48
N ARG A 16 -10.40 -13.34 28.51
CA ARG A 16 -9.37 -12.29 28.58
C ARG A 16 -8.34 -12.43 27.46
N ILE A 17 -7.85 -13.65 27.21
CA ILE A 17 -6.92 -13.94 26.12
C ILE A 17 -7.55 -13.62 24.76
N ALA A 18 -8.79 -14.06 24.53
CA ALA A 18 -9.51 -13.79 23.29
C ALA A 18 -9.76 -12.28 23.09
N ALA A 19 -10.11 -11.55 24.15
CA ALA A 19 -10.27 -10.10 24.10
C ALA A 19 -8.95 -9.40 23.75
N HIS A 20 -7.84 -9.78 24.39
CA HIS A 20 -6.51 -9.24 24.08
C HIS A 20 -6.11 -9.52 22.62
N ARG A 21 -6.26 -10.76 22.15
CA ARG A 21 -6.00 -11.13 20.74
C ARG A 21 -6.80 -10.28 19.76
N ARG A 22 -8.07 -9.99 20.04
CA ARG A 22 -8.90 -9.11 19.19
C ARG A 22 -8.34 -7.69 19.11
N VAL A 23 -7.83 -7.16 20.22
CA VAL A 23 -7.23 -5.81 20.23
C VAL A 23 -5.94 -5.79 19.43
N VAL A 24 -5.07 -6.79 19.60
CA VAL A 24 -3.83 -6.95 18.82
C VAL A 24 -4.14 -6.99 17.32
N LEU A 25 -5.06 -7.87 16.90
CA LEU A 25 -5.47 -7.99 15.49
C LEU A 25 -6.03 -6.68 14.91
N ARG A 26 -6.74 -5.88 15.71
CA ARG A 26 -7.23 -4.55 15.26
C ARG A 26 -6.07 -3.59 15.00
N ILE A 27 -5.02 -3.61 15.82
CA ILE A 27 -3.85 -2.75 15.63
C ILE A 27 -3.06 -3.22 14.41
N GLU A 28 -2.86 -4.52 14.25
CA GLU A 28 -2.22 -5.11 13.06
C GLU A 28 -2.97 -4.74 11.77
N SER A 29 -4.31 -4.80 11.78
CA SER A 29 -5.15 -4.34 10.68
C SER A 29 -4.90 -2.87 10.35
N ARG A 30 -4.83 -1.98 11.36
CA ARG A 30 -4.52 -0.56 11.15
C ARG A 30 -3.12 -0.36 10.56
N ILE A 31 -2.13 -1.13 11.00
CA ILE A 31 -0.78 -1.09 10.44
C ILE A 31 -0.81 -1.48 8.96
N ALA A 32 -1.54 -2.54 8.59
CA ALA A 32 -1.69 -2.96 7.19
C ALA A 32 -2.36 -1.86 6.34
N GLU A 33 -3.42 -1.23 6.85
CA GLU A 33 -4.09 -0.11 6.17
C GLU A 33 -3.17 1.10 5.96
N HIS A 34 -2.45 1.54 7.00
CA HIS A 34 -1.50 2.64 6.88
C HIS A 34 -0.36 2.30 5.89
N THR A 35 0.11 1.07 5.88
CA THR A 35 1.13 0.61 4.92
C THR A 35 0.61 0.69 3.48
N ARG A 36 -0.62 0.22 3.24
CA ARG A 36 -1.28 0.32 1.94
C ARG A 36 -1.45 1.77 1.50
N ARG A 37 -1.92 2.65 2.38
CA ARG A 37 -2.07 4.08 2.08
C ARG A 37 -0.74 4.75 1.73
N LEU A 38 0.35 4.36 2.38
CA LEU A 38 1.69 4.86 2.02
C LEU A 38 2.10 4.46 0.61
N GLN A 39 1.82 3.22 0.20
CA GLN A 39 2.07 2.77 -1.17
C GLN A 39 1.22 3.56 -2.17
N GLU A 40 -0.08 3.70 -1.92
CA GLU A 40 -0.98 4.49 -2.78
C GLU A 40 -0.51 5.96 -2.94
N LEU A 41 0.01 6.58 -1.88
CA LEU A 41 0.56 7.93 -1.94
C LEU A 41 1.88 7.99 -2.73
N GLN A 42 2.72 6.96 -2.64
CA GLN A 42 3.95 6.86 -3.44
C GLN A 42 3.62 6.69 -4.92
N ASP A 43 2.67 5.82 -5.25
CA ASP A 43 2.22 5.57 -6.63
C ASP A 43 1.66 6.85 -7.25
N ARG A 44 0.75 7.55 -6.54
CA ARG A 44 0.23 8.85 -7.00
C ARG A 44 1.31 9.90 -7.19
N ARG A 45 2.30 9.96 -6.30
CA ARG A 45 3.44 10.87 -6.44
C ARG A 45 4.27 10.53 -7.68
N ALA A 46 4.46 9.25 -7.98
CA ALA A 46 5.15 8.80 -9.18
C ALA A 46 4.37 9.17 -10.45
N GLU A 47 3.05 8.95 -10.47
CA GLU A 47 2.17 9.37 -11.57
C GLU A 47 2.28 10.88 -11.86
N GLU A 48 2.26 11.73 -10.84
CA GLU A 48 2.44 13.18 -11.03
C GLU A 48 3.84 13.54 -11.53
N ALA A 49 4.88 12.84 -11.07
CA ALA A 49 6.24 13.04 -11.57
C ALA A 49 6.37 12.62 -13.05
N ASP A 50 5.65 11.58 -13.46
CA ASP A 50 5.61 11.10 -14.84
C ASP A 50 4.90 12.10 -15.74
N LYS A 51 3.76 12.66 -15.30
CA LYS A 51 3.07 13.76 -15.99
C LYS A 51 3.96 14.99 -16.16
N ILE A 52 4.76 15.34 -15.15
CA ILE A 52 5.73 16.44 -15.29
C ILE A 52 6.73 16.14 -16.41
N ARG A 53 7.22 14.91 -16.53
CA ARG A 53 8.17 14.53 -17.59
C ARG A 53 7.52 14.61 -18.98
N THR A 54 6.28 14.15 -19.13
CA THR A 54 5.56 14.24 -20.40
C THR A 54 5.32 15.70 -20.79
N VAL A 55 4.77 16.52 -19.87
CA VAL A 55 4.52 17.95 -20.07
C VAL A 55 5.81 18.70 -20.40
N ALA A 56 6.92 18.40 -19.71
CA ALA A 56 8.21 19.02 -20.00
C ALA A 56 8.72 18.68 -21.42
N SER A 57 8.53 17.43 -21.87
CA SER A 57 8.89 17.03 -23.23
C SER A 57 8.04 17.75 -24.28
N GLU A 58 6.73 17.90 -24.04
CA GLU A 58 5.81 18.63 -24.91
C GLU A 58 6.17 20.12 -24.99
N LEU A 59 6.46 20.76 -23.86
CA LEU A 59 6.92 22.15 -23.82
C LEU A 59 8.20 22.34 -24.64
N SER A 60 9.16 21.43 -24.53
CA SER A 60 10.40 21.51 -25.31
C SER A 60 10.13 21.44 -26.82
N ASN A 61 9.15 20.64 -27.24
CA ASN A 61 8.76 20.51 -28.64
C ASN A 61 8.06 21.78 -29.14
N LEU A 62 7.15 22.35 -28.34
CA LEU A 62 6.48 23.61 -28.68
C LEU A 62 7.46 24.78 -28.77
N HIS A 63 8.49 24.83 -27.91
CA HIS A 63 9.54 25.83 -28.04
C HIS A 63 10.31 25.71 -29.37
N LYS A 64 10.58 24.49 -29.86
CA LYS A 64 11.19 24.27 -31.19
C LYS A 64 10.27 24.75 -32.31
N VAL A 65 8.96 24.52 -32.20
CA VAL A 65 7.96 25.02 -33.17
C VAL A 65 7.93 26.55 -33.17
N ARG A 66 7.93 27.18 -31.99
CA ARG A 66 8.00 28.64 -31.85
C ARG A 66 9.26 29.21 -32.50
N GLN A 67 10.41 28.58 -32.28
CA GLN A 67 11.67 28.96 -32.92
C GLN A 67 11.61 28.81 -34.45
N ALA A 68 11.06 27.71 -34.96
CA ALA A 68 10.87 27.48 -36.39
C ALA A 68 9.93 28.53 -37.02
N SER A 69 8.86 28.91 -36.32
CA SER A 69 7.95 29.97 -36.77
C SER A 69 8.63 31.33 -36.85
N VAL A 70 9.42 31.72 -35.84
CA VAL A 70 10.20 32.97 -35.88
C VAL A 70 11.24 32.94 -37.01
N ALA A 71 11.89 31.80 -37.20
CA ALA A 71 12.90 31.60 -38.23
C ALA A 71 12.33 31.75 -39.66
N LEU A 72 11.09 31.31 -39.90
CA LEU A 72 10.38 31.52 -41.18
C LEU A 72 10.09 33.00 -41.50
N ASN A 73 10.04 33.87 -40.48
CA ASN A 73 9.81 35.31 -40.66
C ASN A 73 11.09 36.07 -41.06
N VAL A 74 12.26 35.42 -41.01
CA VAL A 74 13.54 35.97 -41.44
C VAL A 74 13.93 35.32 -42.78
N TRP A 75 14.68 36.00 -43.63
CA TRP A 75 15.16 35.43 -44.89
C TRP A 75 16.05 34.19 -44.63
N GLN A 76 15.79 33.07 -45.34
CA GLN A 76 16.50 31.80 -45.18
C GLN A 76 16.65 30.99 -46.48
N PRO A 77 17.68 30.13 -46.60
CA PRO A 77 17.82 29.17 -47.70
C PRO A 77 16.63 28.19 -47.80
N GLU A 78 16.25 27.80 -49.02
CA GLU A 78 15.05 27.00 -49.28
C GLU A 78 15.02 25.64 -48.56
N VAL A 79 16.18 24.99 -48.41
CA VAL A 79 16.31 23.70 -47.71
C VAL A 79 15.93 23.83 -46.22
N ILE A 80 16.29 24.96 -45.60
CA ILE A 80 15.99 25.23 -44.19
C ILE A 80 14.53 25.65 -44.04
N ARG A 81 14.03 26.44 -45.00
CA ARG A 81 12.65 26.91 -45.06
C ARG A 81 11.65 25.75 -45.17
N GLY A 82 11.92 24.76 -46.03
CA GLY A 82 11.05 23.58 -46.20
C GLY A 82 10.89 22.77 -44.90
N ARG A 83 11.99 22.50 -44.20
CA ARG A 83 11.98 21.78 -42.92
C ARG A 83 11.22 22.53 -41.81
N GLN A 84 11.43 23.84 -41.68
CA GLN A 84 10.73 24.65 -40.69
C GLN A 84 9.24 24.77 -40.99
N LYS A 85 8.87 24.88 -42.27
CA LYS A 85 7.49 24.94 -42.71
C LYS A 85 6.72 23.68 -42.32
N GLN A 86 7.31 22.50 -42.56
CA GLN A 86 6.71 21.22 -42.15
C GLN A 86 6.51 21.12 -40.63
N ILE A 87 7.48 21.61 -39.84
CA ILE A 87 7.39 21.62 -38.36
C ILE A 87 6.25 22.52 -37.87
N VAL A 88 6.06 23.69 -38.50
CA VAL A 88 5.00 24.64 -38.13
C VAL A 88 3.63 24.18 -38.60
N GLU A 89 3.52 23.61 -39.81
CA GLU A 89 2.27 23.10 -40.39
C GLU A 89 1.66 21.94 -39.58
N GLN A 90 2.48 21.17 -38.85
CA GLN A 90 2.01 20.10 -37.96
C GLN A 90 1.29 20.63 -36.69
N CYS A 91 1.42 21.92 -36.36
CA CYS A 91 0.75 22.53 -35.21
C CYS A 91 -0.49 23.32 -35.63
N SER A 92 -1.68 22.77 -35.41
CA SER A 92 -2.97 23.39 -35.77
C SER A 92 -3.46 24.44 -34.75
N VAL A 93 -2.96 24.42 -33.52
CA VAL A 93 -3.38 25.29 -32.40
C VAL A 93 -2.31 26.36 -32.15
N PRO A 94 -2.69 27.60 -31.77
CA PRO A 94 -1.72 28.64 -31.42
C PRO A 94 -0.75 28.18 -30.34
N VAL A 95 0.55 28.22 -30.66
CA VAL A 95 1.62 27.67 -29.82
C VAL A 95 1.64 28.29 -28.42
N ASP A 96 1.43 29.61 -28.31
CA ASP A 96 1.44 30.31 -27.03
C ASP A 96 0.28 29.89 -26.11
N SER A 97 -0.90 29.62 -26.68
CA SER A 97 -2.04 29.11 -25.91
C SER A 97 -1.77 27.73 -25.32
N ARG A 98 -1.14 26.83 -26.10
CA ARG A 98 -0.78 25.49 -25.65
C ARG A 98 0.33 25.52 -24.61
N ILE A 99 1.33 26.41 -24.77
CA ILE A 99 2.39 26.62 -23.76
C ILE A 99 1.77 27.05 -22.43
N ASN A 100 0.87 28.04 -22.43
CA ASN A 100 0.23 28.53 -21.20
C ASN A 100 -0.53 27.43 -20.46
N VAL A 101 -1.27 26.58 -21.18
CA VAL A 101 -1.99 25.43 -20.60
C VAL A 101 -1.01 24.45 -19.94
N LEU A 102 0.05 24.06 -20.64
CA LEU A 102 1.06 23.14 -20.14
C LEU A 102 1.83 23.71 -18.93
N GLU A 103 2.09 25.02 -18.91
CA GLU A 103 2.67 25.69 -17.74
C GLU A 103 1.75 25.64 -16.52
N MET A 104 0.45 25.82 -16.71
CA MET A 104 -0.54 25.69 -15.65
C MET A 104 -0.64 24.26 -15.12
N GLU A 105 -0.66 23.26 -16.01
CA GLU A 105 -0.63 21.84 -15.64
C GLU A 105 0.64 21.50 -14.83
N LEU A 106 1.80 22.00 -15.23
CA LEU A 106 3.06 21.79 -14.53
C LEU A 106 3.04 22.40 -13.12
N LYS A 107 2.45 23.59 -12.96
CA LYS A 107 2.25 24.22 -11.65
C LYS A 107 1.32 23.37 -10.76
N LEU A 108 0.24 22.84 -11.33
CA LEU A 108 -0.70 21.97 -10.61
C LEU A 108 -0.03 20.67 -10.14
N CYS A 109 0.71 19.99 -11.02
CA CYS A 109 1.43 18.75 -10.68
C CYS A 109 2.43 18.99 -9.53
N LYS A 110 3.17 20.11 -9.57
CA LYS A 110 4.08 20.50 -8.48
C LYS A 110 3.34 20.68 -7.15
N GLN A 111 2.19 21.35 -7.17
CA GLN A 111 1.37 21.53 -5.97
C GLN A 111 0.86 20.18 -5.42
N GLN A 112 0.41 19.29 -6.31
CA GLN A 112 -0.07 17.95 -5.94
C GLN A 112 1.04 17.10 -5.31
N ILE A 113 2.27 17.14 -5.84
CA ILE A 113 3.43 16.46 -5.22
C ILE A 113 3.65 16.96 -3.80
N VAL A 114 3.62 18.27 -3.55
CA VAL A 114 3.79 18.83 -2.20
C VAL A 114 2.68 18.34 -1.25
N VAL A 115 1.44 18.27 -1.73
CA VAL A 115 0.30 17.74 -0.96
C VAL A 115 0.51 16.26 -0.63
N PHE A 116 0.91 15.44 -1.61
CA PHE A 116 1.17 14.02 -1.39
C PHE A 116 2.36 13.78 -0.45
N GLU A 117 3.42 14.58 -0.54
CA GLU A 117 4.57 14.50 0.37
C GLU A 117 4.20 14.85 1.81
N LYS A 118 3.30 15.82 2.02
CA LYS A 118 2.75 16.10 3.34
C LYS A 118 1.92 14.92 3.84
N ALA A 119 0.96 14.44 3.04
CA ALA A 119 0.12 13.31 3.41
C ALA A 119 0.94 12.05 3.71
N TYR A 120 2.01 11.81 2.96
CA TYR A 120 2.93 10.69 3.17
C TYR A 120 3.65 10.80 4.51
N ARG A 121 4.14 11.99 4.88
CA ARG A 121 4.77 12.23 6.19
C ARG A 121 3.77 11.98 7.33
N ASP A 122 2.55 12.48 7.19
CA ASP A 122 1.50 12.33 8.21
C ASP A 122 1.10 10.85 8.39
N GLU A 123 0.87 10.12 7.29
CA GLU A 123 0.59 8.68 7.33
C GLU A 123 1.76 7.86 7.89
N LYS A 124 3.00 8.24 7.59
CA LYS A 124 4.19 7.58 8.14
C LYS A 124 4.26 7.74 9.66
N GLN A 125 3.89 8.91 10.19
CA GLN A 125 3.80 9.13 11.63
C GLN A 125 2.68 8.28 12.26
N ARG A 126 1.50 8.19 11.63
CA ARG A 126 0.39 7.34 12.08
C ARG A 126 0.79 5.86 12.12
N LEU A 127 1.49 5.39 11.09
CA LEU A 127 2.04 4.03 11.04
C LEU A 127 3.01 3.77 12.19
N LYS A 128 3.92 4.72 12.47
CA LYS A 128 4.88 4.60 13.57
C LYS A 128 4.16 4.50 14.91
N ALA A 129 3.19 5.37 15.17
CA ALA A 129 2.39 5.34 16.40
C ALA A 129 1.62 4.02 16.55
N ALA A 130 1.04 3.48 15.46
CA ALA A 130 0.37 2.18 15.49
C ALA A 130 1.33 1.02 15.79
N LYS A 131 2.56 1.06 15.27
CA LYS A 131 3.60 0.07 15.59
C LYS A 131 4.06 0.15 17.04
N GLU A 132 4.21 1.35 17.58
CA GLU A 132 4.53 1.57 19.01
C GLU A 132 3.38 1.08 19.93
N GLN A 133 2.13 1.27 19.51
CA GLN A 133 0.97 0.70 20.19
C GLN A 133 0.99 -0.84 20.17
N LEU A 134 1.35 -1.45 19.04
CA LEU A 134 1.47 -2.91 18.96
C LEU A 134 2.59 -3.43 19.89
N SER A 135 3.77 -2.81 19.86
CA SER A 135 4.90 -3.23 20.69
C SER A 135 4.61 -3.09 22.19
N SER A 136 3.93 -2.01 22.60
CA SER A 136 3.53 -1.83 24.00
C SER A 136 2.48 -2.85 24.46
N MET A 137 1.56 -3.28 23.57
CA MET A 137 0.61 -4.34 23.91
C MET A 137 1.23 -5.74 23.95
N MET A 138 2.27 -5.98 23.14
CA MET A 138 3.03 -7.24 23.17
C MET A 138 3.95 -7.33 24.39
N TYR A 139 4.35 -6.19 24.98
CA TYR A 139 5.15 -6.15 26.20
C TYR A 139 4.29 -6.50 27.43
N HIS A 140 4.26 -7.78 27.80
CA HIS A 140 3.76 -8.22 29.10
C HIS A 140 4.88 -8.96 29.84
N PRO A 141 5.43 -8.40 30.94
CA PRO A 141 6.56 -8.99 31.69
C PRO A 141 6.36 -10.44 32.18
N LEU A 142 5.13 -10.96 32.10
CA LEU A 142 4.75 -12.32 32.52
C LEU A 142 4.26 -13.21 31.36
N GLN A 143 4.11 -12.71 30.12
CA GLN A 143 3.68 -13.56 28.97
C GLN A 143 4.80 -14.47 28.47
N ASP A 144 6.06 -14.05 28.59
CA ASP A 144 7.21 -14.85 28.14
C ASP A 144 7.36 -16.16 28.93
N LEU A 145 6.88 -16.24 30.19
CA LEU A 145 6.80 -17.51 30.91
C LEU A 145 5.70 -18.42 30.36
N SER A 146 4.54 -17.88 29.99
CA SER A 146 3.38 -18.68 29.57
C SER A 146 3.51 -19.27 28.15
N MET A 147 4.26 -18.61 27.26
CA MET A 147 4.54 -19.14 25.92
C MET A 147 5.54 -20.31 25.94
N PHE A 148 6.42 -20.36 26.94
CA PHE A 148 7.38 -21.47 27.12
C PHE A 148 6.68 -22.72 27.66
N GLU A 149 5.73 -22.56 28.58
CA GLU A 149 4.97 -23.69 29.15
C GLU A 149 4.02 -24.35 28.13
N GLN A 150 3.45 -23.60 27.20
CA GLN A 150 2.53 -24.17 26.20
C GLN A 150 3.23 -25.04 25.13
N ARG A 151 4.55 -24.94 24.96
CA ARG A 151 5.32 -25.84 24.08
C ARG A 151 5.80 -27.13 24.75
N VAL A 152 5.72 -27.25 26.08
CA VAL A 152 6.25 -28.39 26.84
C VAL A 152 5.15 -29.39 27.27
N GLY A 153 3.87 -29.06 27.05
CA GLY A 153 2.73 -29.87 27.49
C GLY A 153 2.13 -30.85 26.46
N ASP A 154 2.88 -31.28 25.44
CA ASP A 154 2.38 -32.28 24.47
C ASP A 154 2.59 -33.70 25.02
N HIS A 155 1.78 -34.07 26.01
CA HIS A 155 1.74 -35.43 26.56
C HIS A 155 0.43 -36.13 26.18
N SER A 156 0.51 -36.80 25.02
CA SER A 156 -0.17 -38.05 24.63
C SER A 156 -1.30 -38.57 25.54
N HIS A 157 -2.51 -38.02 25.42
CA HIS A 157 -3.69 -38.72 25.92
C HIS A 157 -4.07 -39.85 24.96
N LYS A 158 -3.65 -41.07 25.35
CA LYS A 158 -3.94 -42.35 24.69
C LYS A 158 -5.43 -42.49 24.33
N ARG A 159 -5.70 -42.62 23.03
CA ARG A 159 -7.02 -42.93 22.47
C ARG A 159 -7.44 -44.35 22.91
N LYS A 160 -8.54 -44.47 23.66
CA LYS A 160 -9.12 -45.75 24.09
C LYS A 160 -9.68 -46.47 22.85
N LYS A 161 -9.12 -47.63 22.49
CA LYS A 161 -9.64 -48.47 21.39
C LYS A 161 -10.99 -49.07 21.80
N LEU A 162 -12.03 -48.83 20.99
CA LEU A 162 -13.27 -49.60 21.01
C LEU A 162 -13.00 -50.98 20.39
N LYS A 163 -13.35 -52.05 21.11
CA LYS A 163 -13.40 -53.41 20.57
C LYS A 163 -14.68 -53.54 19.73
N THR A 164 -14.54 -53.91 18.47
CA THR A 164 -15.63 -54.43 17.64
C THR A 164 -15.56 -55.95 17.68
N ASP A 165 -16.51 -56.60 18.36
CA ASP A 165 -16.68 -58.05 18.25
C ASP A 165 -17.35 -58.36 16.90
N THR A 166 -16.61 -59.07 16.05
CA THR A 166 -17.10 -59.65 14.80
C THR A 166 -17.41 -61.12 15.08
N THR A 167 -18.67 -61.45 15.32
CA THR A 167 -19.11 -62.85 15.35
C THR A 167 -19.31 -63.29 13.90
N GLY A 168 -18.32 -64.00 13.36
CA GLY A 168 -18.43 -64.73 12.10
C GLY A 168 -18.23 -66.22 12.34
N ASN A 169 -19.26 -67.03 12.09
CA ASN A 169 -19.23 -68.36 11.44
C ASN A 169 -20.68 -68.89 11.47
N GLY A 170 -21.34 -69.29 10.40
CA GLY A 170 -20.87 -70.12 9.30
C GLY A 170 -21.48 -71.51 9.46
N ARG A 171 -22.50 -71.86 8.65
CA ARG A 171 -22.82 -73.27 8.37
C ARG A 171 -23.54 -73.40 7.04
N ALA A 172 -22.74 -73.74 6.03
CA ALA A 172 -23.19 -74.48 4.87
C ALA A 172 -23.39 -75.96 5.26
N LYS A 173 -24.52 -76.52 4.88
CA LYS A 173 -24.69 -77.86 4.29
C LYS A 173 -26.10 -77.96 3.72
#